data_AF-A0A9D7K343-F1
#
_entry.id   AF-A0A9D7K343-F1
#
_cell.length_a   1.000
_cell.length_b   1.000
_cell.length_c   1.000
_cell.angle_alpha   90.00
_cell.angle_beta   90.00
_cell.angle_gamma   90.00
#
_symmetry.space_group_name_H-M   'P 1'
#
loop_
_entity.id
_entity.type
_entity.pdbx_description
1 polymer ?
#
loop_
_entity_poly.entity_id
_entity_poly.type
_entity_poly.pdbx_seq_one_letter_code
_entity_poly.pdbx_strand_id
1 'polypeptide(L)' 'MSSPASTSRVTRYTTSAFTRAQIGDALSKRELAPHIFDNQHDALAKLKA' A
#
# COMPACT_ATOMS: atom_id res chain seq x y z
N MET A 1 -28.38 5.58 -10.10
CA MET A 1 -27.82 4.28 -9.65
C MET A 1 -26.32 4.34 -9.86
N SER A 2 -25.55 4.71 -8.83
CA SER A 2 -24.10 4.85 -8.94
C SER A 2 -23.46 3.47 -8.83
N SER A 3 -22.73 3.06 -9.87
CA SER A 3 -21.94 1.82 -9.88
C SER A 3 -20.89 1.89 -8.76
N PRO A 4 -20.77 0.87 -7.88
CA PRO A 4 -19.75 0.89 -6.84
C PRO A 4 -18.39 0.86 -7.53
N ALA A 5 -17.51 1.80 -7.16
CA ALA A 5 -16.16 1.85 -7.68
C ALA A 5 -15.51 0.45 -7.58
N SER A 6 -15.15 -0.12 -8.73
CA SER A 6 -14.29 -1.29 -8.78
C SER A 6 -13.00 -0.91 -8.05
N THR A 7 -12.89 -1.34 -6.79
CA THR A 7 -11.79 -0.92 -5.92
C THR A 7 -10.57 -1.67 -6.40
N SER A 8 -9.73 -1.03 -7.21
CA SER A 8 -8.46 -1.62 -7.64
C SER A 8 -7.64 -1.98 -6.39
N ARG A 9 -7.24 -3.25 -6.28
CA ARG A 9 -6.33 -3.70 -5.22
C ARG A 9 -4.98 -2.99 -5.42
N VAL A 10 -4.46 -2.35 -4.37
CA VAL A 10 -3.17 -1.64 -4.39
C VAL A 10 -2.25 -2.20 -3.32
N THR A 11 -0.99 -2.48 -3.70
CA THR A 11 0.13 -2.77 -2.79
C THR A 11 1.23 -1.73 -3.02
N ARG A 12 2.11 -1.52 -2.03
CA ARG A 12 3.16 -0.48 -2.05
C ARG A 12 4.46 -1.08 -1.56
N TYR A 13 5.59 -0.67 -2.14
CA TYR A 13 6.91 -1.03 -1.63
C TYR A 13 7.88 0.16 -1.69
N THR A 14 8.89 0.13 -0.83
CA THR A 14 10.05 1.01 -0.91
C THR A 14 11.22 0.34 -0.21
N THR A 15 12.41 0.45 -0.81
CA THR A 15 13.66 -0.09 -0.23
C THR A 15 14.21 0.81 0.89
N SER A 16 13.75 2.06 1.01
CA SER A 16 14.16 2.98 2.07
C SER A 16 13.31 2.80 3.33
N ALA A 17 13.94 2.40 4.44
CA ALA A 17 13.28 2.28 5.74
C ALA A 17 12.73 3.62 6.25
N PHE A 18 13.45 4.72 6.03
CA PHE A 18 13.01 6.05 6.44
C PHE A 18 11.77 6.52 5.67
N THR A 19 11.78 6.33 4.34
CA THR A 19 10.63 6.65 3.50
C THR A 19 9.41 5.83 3.88
N ARG A 20 9.61 4.55 4.24
CA ARG A 20 8.53 3.69 4.74
C ARG A 20 7.89 4.24 6.00
N ALA A 21 8.69 4.66 6.98
CA ALA A 21 8.17 5.21 8.22
C ALA A 21 7.32 6.47 7.97
N GLN A 22 7.83 7.40 7.14
CA GLN A 22 7.11 8.64 6.80
C GLN A 22 5.78 8.38 6.07
N ILE A 23 5.80 7.54 5.04
CA ILE A 23 4.59 7.22 4.27
C ILE A 23 3.61 6.42 5.14
N GLY A 24 4.10 5.45 5.93
CA GLY A 24 3.27 4.66 6.83
C GLY A 24 2.50 5.50 7.84
N ASP A 25 3.15 6.51 8.43
CA ASP A 25 2.50 7.47 9.32
C ASP A 25 1.44 8.31 8.57
N ALA A 26 1.78 8.83 7.38
CA ALA A 26 0.85 9.60 6.56
C ALA A 26 -0.39 8.80 6.11
N LEU A 27 -0.23 7.51 5.80
CA LEU A 27 -1.34 6.61 5.46
C LEU A 27 -2.22 6.32 6.67
N SER A 28 -1.61 6.06 7.83
CA SER A 28 -2.32 5.81 9.07
C SER A 28 -3.21 6.98 9.46
N LYS A 29 -2.70 8.22 9.34
CA LYS A 29 -3.45 9.47 9.58
C LYS A 29 -4.67 9.65 8.66
N ARG A 30 -4.70 8.98 7.51
CA ARG A 30 -5.79 9.01 6.53
C ARG A 30 -6.67 7.76 6.59
N GLU A 31 -6.49 6.91 7.60
CA GLU A 31 -7.21 5.64 7.76
C GLU A 31 -7.04 4.70 6.56
N LEU A 32 -5.90 4.78 5.88
CA LEU A 32 -5.51 3.90 4.79
C LEU A 32 -4.59 2.80 5.30
N ALA A 33 -4.59 1.64 4.63
CA ALA A 33 -3.68 0.54 4.95
C ALA A 33 -2.21 1.02 4.90
N PRO A 34 -1.49 1.04 6.04
CA PRO A 34 -0.17 1.67 6.14
C PRO A 34 0.97 0.72 5.74
N HIS A 35 0.66 -0.55 5.48
CA HIS A 35 1.67 -1.55 5.15
C HIS A 35 2.35 -1.25 3.82
N ILE A 36 3.68 -1.26 3.84
CA ILE A 36 4.56 -1.05 2.69
C ILE A 36 5.67 -2.09 2.77
N PHE A 37 5.85 -2.87 1.72
CA PHE A 37 6.87 -3.91 1.63
C PHE A 37 8.28 -3.29 1.46
N ASP A 38 9.33 -4.06 1.81
CA ASP A 38 10.72 -3.67 1.57
C ASP A 38 11.24 -4.00 0.19
N ASN A 39 10.54 -4.87 -0.52
CA ASN A 39 10.90 -5.30 -1.84
C ASN A 39 9.67 -5.36 -2.74
N GLN A 40 9.94 -5.27 -4.04
CA GLN A 40 8.90 -5.32 -5.08
C GLN A 40 8.25 -6.70 -5.18
N HIS A 41 9.03 -7.76 -4.95
CA HIS A 41 8.58 -9.14 -5.13
C HIS A 41 7.38 -9.45 -4.24
N ASP A 42 7.46 -9.15 -2.95
CA ASP A 42 6.41 -9.41 -1.98
C ASP A 42 5.17 -8.54 -2.23
N ALA A 43 5.37 -7.27 -2.61
CA ALA A 43 4.26 -6.39 -2.98
C ALA A 43 3.48 -6.93 -4.18
N LEU A 44 4.18 -7.45 -5.20
CA LEU A 44 3.56 -8.07 -6.37
C LEU A 44 2.92 -9.41 -6.03
N ALA A 45 3.55 -10.23 -5.20
CA ALA A 45 2.99 -11.50 -4.75
C ALA A 45 1.65 -11.27 -4.02
N LYS A 46 1.59 -10.25 -3.15
CA LYS A 46 0.37 -9.89 -2.42
C LYS A 46 -0.74 -9.36 -3.33
N LEU A 47 -0.41 -8.68 -4.43
CA LEU A 47 -1.40 -8.18 -5.38
C LEU A 47 -2.08 -9.31 -6.17
N LYS A 48 -1.35 -10.40 -6.41
CA LYS A 48 -1.81 -11.56 -7.21
C LYS A 48 -2.60 -12.59 -6.40
N ALA A 49 -2.50 -12.54 -5.07
CA ALA A 49 -3.31 -13.35 -4.15
C ALA A 49 -4.72 -12.76 -3.99
#